data_AF-A0A1G6ZAG0-F1
#
_entry.id   AF-A0A1G6ZAG0-F1
#
_cell.length_a   1.000
_cell.length_b   1.000
_cell.length_c   1.000
_cell.angle_alpha   90.00
_cell.angle_beta   90.00
_cell.angle_gamma   90.00
#
_symmetry.space_group_name_H-M   'P 1'
#
loop_
_entity.id
_entity.type
_entity.pdbx_description
1 polymer ?
#
loop_
_entity_poly.entity_id
_entity_poly.type
_entity_poly.pdbx_seq_one_letter_code
_entity_poly.pdbx_strand_id
1 'polypeptide(L)'
;MPTEYKVIYLFENPDLIIIKIKLAQPSPMANSWDAFHWLYFDKLSGSLVKLWFHSSDSSTAIEERYFEQGYLKFSKTEAMFIEKFNSSQHKLINYSARRVSPDVETLIEGYLRTPDIQHDTPLIKDI
;
A
#
# COMPACT_ATOMS: atom_id res chain seq x y z
N MET A 1 18.72 -3.53 -13.04
CA MET A 1 17.57 -3.83 -13.91
C MET A 1 16.34 -3.26 -13.25
N PRO A 2 15.38 -2.64 -13.97
CA PRO A 2 14.14 -2.20 -13.36
C PRO A 2 13.39 -3.42 -12.82
N THR A 3 12.92 -3.33 -11.57
CA THR A 3 12.08 -4.37 -10.98
C THR A 3 10.73 -4.34 -11.69
N GLU A 4 10.37 -5.40 -12.41
CA GLU A 4 9.06 -5.49 -13.06
C GLU A 4 7.95 -5.63 -12.01
N TYR A 5 6.91 -4.80 -12.13
CA TYR A 5 5.76 -4.81 -11.25
C TYR A 5 4.45 -4.56 -12.00
N LYS A 6 3.33 -4.91 -11.36
CA LYS A 6 1.98 -4.60 -11.81
C LYS A 6 1.22 -3.89 -10.69
N VAL A 7 0.60 -2.75 -10.99
CA VAL A 7 -0.36 -2.12 -10.09
C VAL A 7 -1.68 -2.91 -10.12
N ILE A 8 -2.11 -3.35 -8.94
CA ILE A 8 -3.35 -4.13 -8.73
C ILE A 8 -4.45 -3.22 -8.24
N TYR A 9 -4.14 -2.35 -7.28
CA TYR A 9 -5.06 -1.34 -6.78
C TYR A 9 -4.39 0.03 -6.72
N LEU A 10 -5.18 1.06 -7.00
CA LEU A 10 -4.82 2.46 -6.86
C LEU A 10 -6.01 3.23 -6.29
N PHE A 11 -5.81 3.82 -5.12
CA PHE A 11 -6.78 4.67 -4.44
C PHE A 11 -6.16 6.03 -4.20
N GLU A 12 -6.88 7.10 -4.51
CA GLU A 12 -6.30 8.43 -4.46
C GLU A 12 -7.33 9.51 -4.12
N ASN A 13 -6.88 10.48 -3.35
CA ASN A 13 -7.52 11.79 -3.17
C ASN A 13 -6.43 12.89 -3.28
N PRO A 14 -6.76 14.17 -3.05
CA PRO A 14 -5.78 15.25 -3.10
C PRO A 14 -4.57 15.10 -2.15
N ASP A 15 -4.72 14.39 -1.03
CA ASP A 15 -3.74 14.36 0.07
C ASP A 15 -3.04 12.99 0.21
N LEU A 16 -3.65 11.92 -0.31
CA LEU A 16 -3.25 10.55 -0.05
C LEU A 16 -3.36 9.67 -1.29
N ILE A 17 -2.37 8.80 -1.47
CA ILE A 17 -2.41 7.66 -2.40
C ILE A 17 -2.21 6.35 -1.61
N ILE A 18 -3.04 5.35 -1.87
CA ILE A 18 -2.83 3.97 -1.43
C ILE A 18 -2.74 3.06 -2.65
N ILE A 19 -1.67 2.26 -2.73
CA ILE A 19 -1.36 1.42 -3.90
C ILE A 19 -1.15 -0.01 -3.44
N LYS A 20 -1.66 -0.97 -4.19
CA LYS A 20 -1.20 -2.36 -4.12
C LYS A 20 -0.44 -2.69 -5.39
N ILE A 21 0.80 -3.14 -5.25
CA ILE A 21 1.61 -3.66 -6.37
C ILE A 21 1.86 -5.15 -6.23
N LYS A 22 2.07 -5.83 -7.35
CA LYS A 22 2.58 -7.19 -7.45
C LYS A 22 3.92 -7.18 -8.18
N LEU A 23 4.96 -7.72 -7.56
CA LEU A 23 6.28 -7.90 -8.19
C LEU A 23 6.25 -9.12 -9.12
N ALA A 24 6.87 -9.02 -10.29
CA ALA A 24 6.91 -10.09 -11.29
C ALA A 24 7.85 -11.24 -10.89
N GLN A 25 8.96 -10.90 -10.22
CA GLN A 25 9.94 -11.85 -9.72
C GLN A 25 10.22 -11.53 -8.24
N PRO A 26 9.51 -12.14 -7.29
CA PRO A 26 9.95 -12.10 -5.91
C PRO A 26 11.36 -12.72 -5.84
N SER A 27 12.25 -12.17 -5.02
CA SER A 27 13.58 -12.75 -4.81
C SER A 27 13.44 -14.26 -4.58
N PRO A 28 14.35 -15.11 -5.11
CA PRO A 28 14.26 -16.56 -4.92
C PRO A 28 14.34 -16.98 -3.44
N MET A 29 14.74 -16.07 -2.54
CA MET A 29 14.72 -16.26 -1.07
C MET A 29 13.50 -15.63 -0.39
N ALA A 30 12.66 -14.89 -1.10
CA ALA A 30 11.50 -14.23 -0.56
C ALA A 30 10.30 -15.19 -0.57
N ASN A 31 9.51 -15.16 0.50
CA ASN A 31 8.30 -15.97 0.58
C ASN A 31 7.31 -15.47 -0.48
N SER A 32 6.43 -16.33 -1.00
CA SER A 32 5.47 -15.93 -2.05
C SER A 32 4.55 -14.75 -1.64
N TRP A 33 4.45 -14.47 -0.35
CA TRP A 33 3.75 -13.31 0.24
C TRP A 33 4.50 -11.98 0.06
N ASP A 34 5.83 -12.01 -0.11
CA ASP A 34 6.66 -10.82 -0.36
C ASP A 34 6.48 -10.25 -1.77
N ALA A 35 5.72 -10.91 -2.64
CA ALA A 35 5.42 -10.40 -3.97
C ALA A 35 4.37 -9.28 -3.98
N PHE A 36 3.60 -9.09 -2.91
CA PHE A 36 2.54 -8.08 -2.85
C PHE A 36 2.85 -7.01 -1.81
N HIS A 37 2.95 -5.76 -2.27
CA HIS A 37 3.27 -4.64 -1.40
C HIS A 37 2.10 -3.66 -1.42
N TRP A 38 1.66 -3.27 -0.24
CA TRP A 38 0.73 -2.16 -0.05
C TRP A 38 1.51 -0.93 0.37
N LEU A 39 1.31 0.17 -0.32
CA LEU A 39 1.99 1.43 -0.10
C LEU A 39 0.99 2.50 0.26
N TYR A 40 1.36 3.36 1.21
CA TYR A 40 0.64 4.56 1.63
C TYR A 40 1.56 5.74 1.39
N PHE A 41 1.09 6.72 0.62
CA PHE A 41 1.83 7.92 0.29
C PHE A 41 1.05 9.15 0.71
N ASP A 42 1.55 9.82 1.74
CA ASP A 42 1.07 11.12 2.16
C ASP A 42 1.70 12.20 1.26
N LYS A 43 0.87 12.86 0.45
CA LYS A 43 1.29 13.92 -0.47
C LYS A 43 1.68 15.20 0.24
N LEU A 44 1.15 15.43 1.44
CA LEU A 44 1.44 16.63 2.23
C LEU A 44 2.85 16.57 2.79
N SER A 45 3.23 15.43 3.38
CA SER A 45 4.57 15.22 3.93
C SER A 45 5.59 14.69 2.91
N GLY A 46 5.12 14.13 1.79
CA GLY A 46 5.96 13.39 0.84
C GLY A 46 6.42 12.04 1.38
N SER A 47 5.80 11.54 2.45
CA SER A 47 6.20 10.30 3.11
C SER A 47 5.56 9.09 2.43
N LEU A 48 6.40 8.10 2.10
CA LEU A 48 5.98 6.83 1.52
C LEU A 48 6.28 5.70 2.53
N VAL A 49 5.24 4.98 2.94
CA VAL A 49 5.35 3.89 3.91
C VAL A 49 4.68 2.62 3.39
N LYS A 50 5.20 1.46 3.79
CA LYS A 50 4.57 0.16 3.52
C LYS A 50 3.47 -0.10 4.54
N LEU A 51 2.28 -0.48 4.08
CA LEU A 51 1.21 -0.98 4.95
C LEU A 51 1.40 -2.48 5.17
N TRP A 52 1.44 -2.91 6.44
CA TRP A 52 1.65 -4.29 6.81
C TRP A 52 0.32 -5.03 6.80
N PHE A 53 0.09 -5.80 5.73
CA PHE A 53 -1.15 -6.53 5.52
C PHE A 53 -1.30 -7.66 6.55
N HIS A 54 -2.44 -7.71 7.22
CA HIS A 54 -2.76 -8.73 8.21
C HIS A 54 -3.80 -9.72 7.68
N SER A 55 -4.95 -9.22 7.24
CA SER A 55 -6.05 -10.05 6.76
C SER A 55 -6.96 -9.30 5.80
N SER A 56 -7.85 -10.06 5.15
CA SER A 56 -8.87 -9.51 4.26
C SER A 56 -10.21 -10.16 4.53
N ASP A 57 -11.27 -9.36 4.41
CA ASP A 57 -12.63 -9.85 4.21
C ASP A 57 -13.12 -9.35 2.85
N SER A 58 -13.98 -10.10 2.17
CA SER A 58 -14.52 -9.70 0.88
C SER A 58 -15.92 -10.24 0.67
N SER A 59 -16.83 -9.34 0.34
CA SER A 59 -18.16 -9.63 -0.17
C SER A 59 -18.23 -9.31 -1.68
N THR A 60 -19.37 -9.58 -2.32
CA THR A 60 -19.56 -9.35 -3.76
C THR A 60 -19.45 -7.88 -4.19
N ALA A 61 -19.69 -6.92 -3.28
CA ALA A 61 -19.71 -5.49 -3.59
C ALA A 61 -18.64 -4.68 -2.86
N ILE A 62 -18.19 -5.17 -1.70
CA ILE A 62 -17.29 -4.48 -0.79
C ILE A 62 -16.15 -5.40 -0.41
N GLU A 63 -14.94 -4.88 -0.53
CA GLU A 63 -13.72 -5.52 -0.09
C GLU A 63 -13.12 -4.78 1.10
N GLU A 64 -12.51 -5.54 2.00
CA GLU A 64 -11.92 -5.06 3.23
C GLU A 64 -10.49 -5.58 3.39
N ARG A 65 -9.59 -4.71 3.83
CA ARG A 65 -8.18 -5.03 4.08
C ARG A 65 -7.78 -4.46 5.42
N TYR A 66 -7.27 -5.33 6.27
CA TYR A 66 -6.81 -5.00 7.60
C TYR A 66 -5.28 -4.94 7.59
N PHE A 67 -4.74 -3.84 8.08
CA PHE A 67 -3.31 -3.57 8.18
C PHE A 67 -2.93 -3.29 9.64
N GLU A 68 -1.65 -3.41 9.98
CA GLU A 68 -1.18 -2.97 11.30
C GLU A 68 -1.47 -1.47 11.56
N GLN A 69 -1.39 -0.66 10.50
CA GLN A 69 -1.57 0.80 10.55
C GLN A 69 -3.03 1.26 10.45
N GLY A 70 -3.96 0.40 10.02
CA GLY A 70 -5.33 0.82 9.76
C GLY A 70 -6.17 -0.17 8.96
N TYR A 71 -7.28 0.30 8.43
CA TYR A 71 -8.25 -0.52 7.73
C TYR A 71 -8.72 0.18 6.45
N LEU A 72 -8.76 -0.55 5.34
CA LEU A 72 -9.24 -0.06 4.05
C LEU A 72 -10.50 -0.82 3.65
N LYS A 73 -11.59 -0.08 3.43
CA LYS A 73 -12.84 -0.59 2.84
C LYS A 73 -13.04 0.02 1.48
N PHE A 74 -13.30 -0.78 0.45
CA PHE A 74 -13.45 -0.24 -0.89
C PHE A 74 -14.44 -1.02 -1.76
N SER A 75 -14.93 -0.32 -2.78
CA SER A 75 -15.76 -0.84 -3.86
C SER A 75 -15.04 -0.62 -5.19
N LYS A 76 -15.74 -0.84 -6.31
CA LYS A 76 -15.21 -0.56 -7.65
C LYS A 76 -14.91 0.93 -7.92
N THR A 77 -15.51 1.84 -7.15
CA THR A 77 -15.46 3.29 -7.45
C THR A 77 -14.85 4.13 -6.33
N GLU A 78 -14.93 3.69 -5.08
CA GLU A 78 -14.47 4.47 -3.93
C GLU A 78 -13.80 3.58 -2.88
N ALA A 79 -13.04 4.22 -2.00
CA ALA A 79 -12.46 3.60 -0.83
C ALA A 79 -12.51 4.53 0.38
N MET A 80 -12.47 3.93 1.57
CA MET A 80 -12.34 4.59 2.85
C MET A 80 -11.19 3.96 3.60
N PHE A 81 -10.16 4.74 3.90
CA PHE A 81 -9.07 4.31 4.78
C PHE A 81 -9.26 4.91 6.17
N ILE A 82 -9.19 4.07 7.20
CA ILE A 82 -9.34 4.46 8.60
C ILE A 82 -8.04 4.13 9.31
N GLU A 83 -7.34 5.15 9.78
CA GLU A 83 -6.08 4.98 10.52
C GLU A 83 -6.35 4.46 11.94
N LYS A 84 -5.53 3.51 12.38
CA LYS A 84 -5.69 2.87 13.69
C LYS A 84 -5.45 3.82 14.86
N PHE A 85 -4.45 4.71 14.75
CA PHE A 85 -3.93 5.46 15.91
C PHE A 85 -4.69 6.76 16.20
N ASN A 86 -5.14 7.47 15.17
CA ASN A 86 -5.83 8.76 15.31
C ASN A 86 -7.29 8.70 14.84
N SER A 87 -7.76 7.54 14.34
CA SER A 87 -9.09 7.35 13.76
C SER A 87 -9.43 8.31 12.61
N SER A 88 -8.41 8.89 11.96
CA SER A 88 -8.57 9.70 10.77
C SER A 88 -9.17 8.86 9.65
N GLN A 89 -10.14 9.45 8.95
CA GLN A 89 -10.84 8.79 7.84
C GLN A 89 -10.55 9.52 6.54
N HIS A 90 -10.08 8.76 5.56
CA HIS A 90 -9.69 9.27 4.25
C HIS A 90 -10.59 8.66 3.19
N LYS A 91 -11.50 9.48 2.65
CA LYS A 91 -12.26 9.08 1.46
C LYS A 91 -11.38 9.21 0.23
N LEU A 92 -11.33 8.15 -0.57
CA LEU A 92 -10.48 7.99 -1.73
C LEU A 92 -11.32 7.56 -2.94
N ILE A 93 -10.86 7.89 -4.13
CA ILE A 93 -11.44 7.39 -5.39
C ILE A 93 -10.66 6.15 -5.82
N ASN A 94 -11.37 5.12 -6.27
CA ASN A 94 -10.74 3.92 -6.82
C ASN A 94 -10.38 4.15 -8.30
N TYR A 95 -9.09 4.25 -8.60
CA TYR A 95 -8.54 4.39 -9.95
C TYR A 95 -7.90 3.11 -10.48
N SER A 96 -8.14 1.96 -9.84
CA SER A 96 -7.52 0.67 -10.22
C SER A 96 -7.82 0.21 -11.65
N ALA A 97 -8.91 0.71 -12.25
CA ALA A 97 -9.27 0.42 -13.64
C ALA A 97 -8.69 1.42 -14.66
N ARG A 98 -7.97 2.45 -14.21
CA ARG A 98 -7.38 3.48 -15.06
C ARG A 98 -5.90 3.20 -15.31
N ARG A 99 -5.34 3.87 -16.32
CA ARG A 99 -3.89 3.91 -16.53
C ARG A 99 -3.25 4.66 -15.36
N VAL A 100 -2.19 4.08 -14.81
CA VAL A 100 -1.37 4.68 -13.75
C VAL A 100 -0.68 5.93 -14.31
N SER A 101 -0.62 7.02 -13.53
CA SER A 101 0.05 8.24 -13.94
C SER A 101 1.58 8.10 -13.82
N PRO A 102 2.36 8.85 -14.61
CA PRO A 102 3.83 8.83 -14.51
C PRO A 102 4.36 9.18 -13.12
N ASP A 103 3.66 10.04 -12.38
CA ASP A 103 4.05 10.43 -11.02
C ASP A 103 3.94 9.25 -10.05
N VAL A 104 2.88 8.45 -10.18
CA VAL A 104 2.68 7.24 -9.39
C VAL A 104 3.67 6.15 -9.79
N GLU A 105 3.98 6.01 -11.08
CA GLU A 105 5.04 5.10 -11.55
C GLU A 105 6.39 5.48 -10.95
N THR A 106 6.73 6.77 -10.96
CA THR A 106 7.98 7.30 -10.36
C THR A 106 8.06 7.01 -8.87
N LEU A 107 6.94 7.18 -8.14
CA LEU A 107 6.84 6.86 -6.72
C LEU A 107 7.12 5.38 -6.44
N ILE A 108 6.49 4.48 -7.20
CA ILE A 108 6.69 3.04 -7.06
C ILE A 108 8.14 2.65 -7.40
N GLU A 109 8.70 3.22 -8.46
CA GLU A 109 10.09 2.97 -8.82
C GLU A 109 11.07 3.45 -7.74
N GLY A 110 10.82 4.60 -7.13
CA GLY A 110 11.62 5.12 -6.01
C GLY A 110 11.61 4.17 -4.81
N TYR A 111 10.43 3.65 -4.47
CA TYR A 111 10.28 2.62 -3.43
C TYR A 111 11.08 1.36 -3.75
N LEU A 112 10.95 0.82 -4.97
CA LEU A 112 11.59 -0.44 -5.36
C LEU A 112 13.11 -0.34 -5.52
N ARG A 113 13.68 0.87 -5.60
CA ARG A 113 15.13 1.10 -5.60
C ARG A 113 15.72 1.16 -4.19
N THR A 114 14.90 1.36 -3.17
CA THR A 114 15.35 1.39 -1.78
C THR A 114 15.58 -0.06 -1.33
N PRO A 115 16.79 -0.43 -0.85
CA PRO A 115 16.99 -1.76 -0.29
C PRO A 115 16.02 -1.95 0.88
N ASP A 116 15.38 -3.13 0.95
CA ASP A 116 14.45 -3.51 2.02
C ASP A 116 15.21 -3.35 3.36
N ILE A 117 15.04 -2.22 4.05
CA ILE A 117 15.49 -2.07 5.42
C ILE A 117 14.49 -2.87 6.24
N GLN A 118 14.62 -4.19 6.19
CA GLN A 118 13.98 -5.08 7.16
C GLN A 118 14.59 -4.74 8.52
N HIS A 119 13.72 -4.65 9.52
CA HIS A 119 13.98 -4.38 10.94
C HIS A 119 13.89 -2.92 11.40
N ASP A 120 12.70 -2.33 11.33
CA ASP A 120 12.19 -1.61 12.51
C ASP A 120 11.50 -2.63 13.42
N THR A 121 12.33 -3.38 14.14
CA THR A 121 11.87 -4.05 15.36
C THR A 121 11.61 -2.92 16.36
N PRO A 122 10.41 -2.79 16.97
CA PRO A 122 10.28 -1.86 18.09
C PRO A 122 11.31 -2.30 19.14
N LEU A 123 12.28 -1.42 19.42
CA LEU A 123 13.17 -1.55 20.56
C LEU A 123 12.28 -1.64 21.81
N ILE A 124 11.98 -2.87 22.23
CA ILE A 124 11.60 -3.15 23.60
C ILE A 124 12.81 -2.71 24.41
N LYS A 125 12.69 -1.57 25.09
CA LYS A 125 13.58 -1.25 26.20
C LYS A 125 13.19 -2.21 27.31
N ASP A 126 13.92 -3.32 27.40
CA ASP A 126 13.88 -4.18 28.58
C ASP A 126 14.21 -3.33 29.82
N ILE A 127 13.31 -3.42 30.81
CA ILE A 127 13.50 -3.02 32.21
C ILE A 127 14.02 -4.22 32.96
#